data_AF-A0A9E2VZQ7-F1
#
_entry.id   AF-A0A9E2VZQ7-F1
#
_cell.length_a   1.000
_cell.length_b   1.000
_cell.length_c   1.000
_cell.angle_alpha   90.00
_cell.angle_beta   90.00
_cell.angle_gamma   90.00
#
_symmetry.space_group_name_H-M   'P 1'
#
loop_
_entity.id
_entity.type
_entity.pdbx_description
1 polymer ?
#
loop_
_entity_poly.entity_id
_entity_poly.type
_entity_poly.pdbx_seq_one_letter_code
_entity_poly.pdbx_strand_id
1 'polypeptide(L)'
;MKYEPPPFGPKDLFEDTYDPATMSATSLSTARTVWYRRPWFLITVGVTLVVGVSVISDLPTATTPSSDAASQNAAISEINTDLAPCSYAVGEAFNFYTLYTTHRLTTGQYTQSLALLKDDQAACSFTSNGLYDLTNNVQVNLTAAGKFVNAALAPVVTWMDSDANGAIADVRLIMTNHSVTTAKTDLVKQEKYLRTDRATVLADVAAANSLLGGRVHAIKIPALPSLPGLA
;
A
#
# COMPACT_ATOMS: atom_id res chain seq x y z
N MET A 1 14.56 28.35 -35.08
CA MET A 1 14.78 27.66 -36.37
C MET A 1 13.53 27.84 -37.21
N LYS A 2 13.62 28.70 -38.23
CA LYS A 2 12.56 28.99 -39.21
C LYS A 2 12.87 28.17 -40.45
N TYR A 3 11.89 27.44 -40.98
CA TYR A 3 12.03 26.67 -42.20
C TYR A 3 11.24 27.36 -43.32
N GLU A 4 11.97 27.91 -44.29
CA GLU A 4 11.47 28.43 -45.58
C GLU A 4 11.76 27.37 -46.65
N PRO A 5 10.78 26.96 -47.48
CA PRO A 5 11.04 26.12 -48.64
C PRO A 5 11.41 26.96 -49.89
N PRO A 6 12.48 26.58 -50.64
CA PRO A 6 12.86 27.23 -51.90
C PRO A 6 12.11 26.69 -53.15
N PRO A 7 12.26 27.35 -54.32
CA PRO A 7 11.22 27.46 -55.35
C PRO A 7 11.37 26.54 -56.58
N PHE A 8 10.27 26.51 -57.33
CA PHE A 8 9.99 26.02 -58.69
C PHE A 8 11.14 25.83 -59.71
N GLY A 9 11.07 24.70 -60.43
CA GLY A 9 11.11 24.60 -61.91
C GLY A 9 12.24 23.74 -62.52
N PRO A 10 12.21 23.40 -63.83
CA PRO A 10 11.05 23.16 -64.72
C PRO A 10 11.23 21.94 -65.69
N LYS A 11 10.11 21.56 -66.32
CA LYS A 11 9.94 21.11 -67.73
C LYS A 11 10.69 19.86 -68.24
N ASP A 12 9.94 18.82 -68.65
CA ASP A 12 9.60 18.61 -70.06
C ASP A 12 9.02 17.20 -70.35
N LEU A 13 8.13 17.18 -71.36
CA LEU A 13 7.80 16.06 -72.26
C LEU A 13 7.01 14.89 -71.67
N PHE A 14 5.71 14.82 -71.99
CA PHE A 14 5.17 13.90 -72.99
C PHE A 14 3.66 14.17 -73.08
N GLU A 15 3.28 14.84 -74.17
CA GLU A 15 1.90 15.12 -74.55
C GLU A 15 1.38 13.90 -75.31
N ASP A 16 1.05 12.84 -74.58
CA ASP A 16 0.25 11.75 -75.14
C ASP A 16 -1.22 12.17 -75.06
N THR A 17 -1.75 12.53 -76.23
CA THR A 17 -3.17 12.80 -76.44
C THR A 17 -3.96 11.55 -76.06
N TYR A 18 -4.51 11.54 -74.85
CA TYR A 18 -5.36 10.47 -74.34
C TYR A 18 -6.70 10.51 -75.11
N ASP A 19 -6.87 9.56 -76.03
CA ASP A 19 -8.13 9.30 -76.72
C ASP A 19 -8.96 8.26 -75.94
N PRO A 20 -10.00 8.65 -75.20
CA PRO A 20 -10.81 7.72 -74.42
C PRO A 20 -11.69 6.79 -75.28
N ALA A 21 -11.77 6.99 -76.60
CA ALA A 21 -12.69 6.25 -77.47
C ALA A 21 -12.14 4.89 -77.97
N THR A 22 -10.86 4.57 -77.70
CA THR A 22 -10.22 3.34 -78.19
C THR A 22 -9.99 2.26 -77.14
N MET A 23 -10.33 2.51 -75.87
CA MET A 23 -10.33 1.44 -74.87
C MET A 23 -11.55 0.54 -75.08
N SER A 24 -11.30 -0.62 -75.67
CA SER A 24 -12.24 -1.73 -75.76
C SER A 24 -12.73 -2.06 -74.34
N ALA A 25 -13.98 -1.68 -74.06
CA ALA A 25 -14.67 -2.02 -72.83
C ALA A 25 -14.79 -3.54 -72.74
N THR A 26 -13.79 -4.17 -72.15
CA THR A 26 -13.86 -5.56 -71.74
C THR A 26 -14.91 -5.59 -70.65
N SER A 27 -16.06 -6.16 -70.98
CA SER A 27 -17.16 -6.42 -70.08
C SER A 27 -16.73 -7.44 -69.04
N LEU A 28 -15.96 -6.99 -68.04
CA LEU A 28 -16.04 -7.59 -66.72
C LEU A 28 -17.48 -7.35 -66.27
N SER A 29 -18.24 -8.44 -66.28
CA SER A 29 -19.48 -8.56 -65.53
C SER A 29 -19.13 -8.20 -64.09
N THR A 30 -19.32 -6.94 -63.74
CA THR A 30 -19.36 -6.45 -62.37
C THR A 30 -20.52 -7.18 -61.74
N ALA A 31 -20.25 -8.35 -61.15
CA ALA A 31 -21.06 -8.85 -60.06
C ALA A 31 -21.09 -7.68 -59.07
N ARG A 32 -22.22 -6.97 -59.03
CA ARG A 32 -22.51 -6.01 -57.97
C ARG A 32 -22.60 -6.82 -56.69
N THR A 33 -21.47 -7.16 -56.11
CA THR A 33 -21.41 -7.59 -54.73
C THR A 33 -21.92 -6.41 -53.92
N VAL A 34 -23.08 -6.63 -53.29
CA VAL A 34 -23.79 -5.71 -52.40
C VAL A 34 -22.97 -5.52 -51.12
N TRP A 35 -21.72 -5.07 -51.24
CA TRP A 35 -20.73 -5.11 -50.17
C TRP A 35 -20.61 -3.76 -49.43
N TYR A 36 -21.26 -2.71 -49.93
CA TYR A 36 -21.14 -1.35 -49.39
C TYR A 36 -22.29 -0.90 -48.47
N ARG A 37 -23.30 -1.75 -48.22
CA ARG A 37 -24.45 -1.38 -47.38
C ARG A 37 -24.33 -1.76 -45.89
N ARG A 38 -23.20 -2.33 -45.46
CA ARG A 38 -23.04 -2.81 -44.07
C ARG A 38 -21.77 -2.38 -43.30
N PRO A 39 -21.05 -1.27 -43.62
CA PRO A 39 -19.93 -0.85 -42.78
C PRO A 39 -20.39 -0.58 -41.33
N TRP A 40 -21.60 -0.04 -41.16
CA TRP A 40 -22.24 0.16 -39.85
C TRP A 40 -22.47 -1.13 -39.06
N PHE A 41 -22.75 -2.25 -39.73
CA PHE A 41 -22.92 -3.54 -39.06
C PHE A 41 -21.58 -4.08 -38.55
N LEU A 42 -20.50 -3.95 -39.33
CA LEU A 42 -19.16 -4.38 -38.90
C LEU A 42 -18.65 -3.55 -37.73
N ILE A 43 -18.88 -2.23 -37.76
CA ILE A 43 -18.53 -1.33 -36.64
C ILE A 43 -19.32 -1.71 -35.38
N THR A 44 -20.63 -1.90 -35.48
CA THR A 44 -21.46 -2.28 -34.33
C THR A 44 -21.08 -3.64 -33.76
N VAL A 45 -20.81 -4.65 -34.60
CA VAL A 45 -20.29 -5.94 -34.12
C VAL A 45 -18.94 -5.77 -33.45
N GLY A 46 -18.01 -5.01 -34.03
CA GLY A 46 -16.69 -4.75 -33.45
C GLY A 46 -16.80 -4.07 -32.08
N VAL A 47 -17.60 -3.01 -31.96
CA VAL A 47 -17.85 -2.32 -30.69
C VAL A 47 -18.52 -3.25 -29.68
N THR A 48 -19.53 -4.01 -30.09
CA THR A 48 -20.24 -4.94 -29.19
C THR A 48 -19.32 -6.04 -28.68
N LEU A 49 -18.39 -6.52 -29.52
CA LEU A 49 -17.43 -7.55 -29.13
C LEU A 49 -16.39 -6.98 -28.17
N VAL A 50 -15.87 -5.77 -28.42
CA VAL A 50 -14.97 -5.09 -27.47
C VAL A 50 -15.67 -4.84 -26.14
N VAL A 51 -16.88 -4.26 -26.15
CA VAL A 51 -17.66 -4.02 -24.92
C VAL A 51 -17.98 -5.33 -24.22
N GLY A 52 -18.38 -6.37 -24.95
CA GLY A 52 -18.68 -7.70 -24.40
C GLY A 52 -17.46 -8.34 -23.75
N VAL A 53 -16.29 -8.30 -24.41
CA VAL A 53 -15.04 -8.82 -23.85
C VAL A 53 -14.60 -7.99 -22.65
N SER A 54 -14.73 -6.66 -22.69
CA SER A 54 -14.45 -5.80 -21.54
C SER A 54 -15.33 -6.15 -20.34
N VAL A 55 -16.65 -6.28 -20.53
CA VAL A 55 -17.57 -6.65 -19.44
C VAL A 55 -17.25 -8.04 -18.90
N ILE A 56 -16.99 -9.04 -19.75
CA ILE A 56 -16.66 -10.40 -19.31
C ILE A 56 -15.30 -10.44 -18.58
N SER A 57 -14.35 -9.62 -19.00
CA SER A 57 -13.03 -9.52 -18.35
C SER A 57 -13.10 -8.78 -17.02
N ASP A 58 -14.03 -7.83 -16.88
CA ASP A 58 -14.32 -7.10 -15.64
C ASP A 58 -15.26 -7.87 -14.69
N LEU A 59 -15.82 -9.01 -15.12
CA LEU A 59 -16.63 -9.84 -14.22
C LEU A 59 -15.71 -10.40 -13.11
N PRO A 60 -16.09 -10.24 -11.83
CA PRO A 60 -15.30 -10.78 -10.73
C PRO A 60 -15.20 -12.30 -10.88
N THR A 61 -14.00 -12.78 -11.22
CA THR A 61 -13.71 -14.21 -11.20
C THR A 61 -13.68 -14.68 -9.76
N ALA A 62 -14.17 -15.90 -9.52
CA ALA A 62 -14.12 -16.48 -8.17
C ALA A 62 -12.64 -16.59 -7.74
N THR A 63 -12.25 -15.81 -6.74
CA THR A 63 -10.91 -15.89 -6.16
C THR A 63 -10.75 -17.23 -5.48
N THR A 64 -9.69 -17.96 -5.84
CA THR A 64 -9.36 -19.20 -5.13
C THR A 64 -8.84 -18.85 -3.73
N PRO A 65 -9.05 -19.72 -2.71
CA PRO A 65 -8.53 -19.47 -1.37
C PRO A 65 -7.02 -19.24 -1.32
N SER A 66 -6.26 -19.86 -2.22
CA SER A 66 -4.82 -19.64 -2.36
C SER A 66 -4.48 -18.26 -2.91
N SER A 67 -5.24 -17.77 -3.90
CA SER A 67 -5.05 -16.42 -4.44
C SER A 67 -5.42 -15.35 -3.42
N ASP A 68 -6.48 -15.56 -2.66
CA ASP A 68 -6.88 -14.67 -1.58
C ASP A 68 -5.79 -14.63 -0.49
N ALA A 69 -5.33 -15.79 0.00
CA ALA A 69 -4.24 -15.86 0.97
C ALA A 69 -2.95 -15.18 0.49
N ALA A 70 -2.56 -15.37 -0.77
CA ALA A 70 -1.39 -14.70 -1.34
C ALA A 70 -1.53 -13.17 -1.31
N SER A 71 -2.71 -12.66 -1.66
CA SER A 71 -3.00 -11.23 -1.60
C SER A 71 -2.99 -10.69 -0.17
N GLN A 72 -3.59 -11.39 0.78
CA GLN A 72 -3.59 -10.95 2.18
C GLN A 72 -2.18 -10.98 2.77
N ASN A 73 -1.36 -11.97 2.40
CA ASN A 73 0.02 -12.07 2.83
C ASN A 73 0.90 -10.96 2.26
N ALA A 74 0.60 -10.45 1.06
CA ALA A 74 1.29 -9.29 0.50
C ALA A 74 1.02 -8.05 1.35
N ALA A 75 -0.26 -7.75 1.65
CA ALA A 75 -0.62 -6.63 2.52
C ALA A 75 0.00 -6.77 3.93
N ILE A 76 -0.06 -7.97 4.53
CA ILE A 76 0.57 -8.23 5.84
C ILE A 76 2.09 -8.06 5.79
N SER A 77 2.73 -8.38 4.66
CA SER A 77 4.17 -8.16 4.48
C SER A 77 4.52 -6.67 4.45
N GLU A 78 3.71 -5.86 3.78
CA GLU A 78 3.84 -4.39 3.78
C GLU A 78 3.66 -3.84 5.19
N ILE A 79 2.54 -4.19 5.86
CA ILE A 79 2.28 -3.81 7.25
C ILE A 79 3.48 -4.15 8.15
N ASN A 80 4.04 -5.35 8.03
CA ASN A 80 5.18 -5.77 8.84
C ASN A 80 6.46 -4.99 8.55
N THR A 81 6.65 -4.57 7.31
CA THR A 81 7.81 -3.76 6.89
C THR A 81 7.69 -2.36 7.47
N ASP A 82 6.50 -1.77 7.36
CA ASP A 82 6.21 -0.40 7.78
C ASP A 82 6.16 -0.24 9.30
N LEU A 83 5.68 -1.27 10.00
CA LEU A 83 5.61 -1.35 11.46
C LEU A 83 6.99 -1.56 12.13
N ALA A 84 7.95 -2.16 11.41
CA ALA A 84 9.20 -2.62 12.02
C ALA A 84 10.02 -1.52 12.72
N PRO A 85 10.22 -0.32 12.15
CA PRO A 85 10.98 0.74 12.81
C PRO A 85 10.35 1.17 14.14
N CYS A 86 9.03 1.40 14.17
CA CYS A 86 8.34 1.78 15.41
C CYS A 86 8.35 0.64 16.43
N SER A 87 8.17 -0.61 16.00
CA SER A 87 8.25 -1.77 16.90
C SER A 87 9.61 -1.90 17.58
N TYR A 88 10.68 -1.62 16.85
CA TYR A 88 12.03 -1.59 17.38
C TYR A 88 12.20 -0.44 18.40
N ALA A 89 11.78 0.77 18.03
CA ALA A 89 11.83 1.98 18.86
C ALA A 89 11.13 1.80 20.22
N VAL A 90 9.93 1.22 20.24
CA VAL A 90 9.20 0.97 21.51
C VAL A 90 9.93 -0.06 22.38
N GLY A 91 10.46 -1.13 21.77
CA GLY A 91 11.24 -2.13 22.48
C GLY A 91 12.50 -1.54 23.12
N GLU A 92 13.21 -0.68 22.37
CA GLU A 92 14.38 0.04 22.86
C GLU A 92 14.02 1.02 24.00
N ALA A 93 12.93 1.77 23.86
CA ALA A 93 12.45 2.67 24.91
C ALA A 93 12.12 1.94 26.22
N PHE A 94 11.43 0.79 26.15
CA PHE A 94 11.11 -0.01 27.33
C PHE A 94 12.36 -0.61 27.98
N ASN A 95 13.34 -1.00 27.17
CA ASN A 95 14.65 -1.44 27.65
C ASN A 95 15.40 -0.30 28.36
N PHE A 96 15.43 0.91 27.79
CA PHE A 96 16.03 2.08 28.44
C PHE A 96 15.34 2.43 29.75
N TYR A 97 14.01 2.40 29.79
CA TYR A 97 13.26 2.58 31.03
C TYR A 97 13.69 1.57 32.10
N THR A 98 13.80 0.29 31.73
CA THR A 98 14.22 -0.78 32.65
C THR A 98 15.64 -0.55 33.15
N LEU A 99 16.59 -0.23 32.26
CA LEU A 99 17.97 0.07 32.65
C LEU A 99 18.08 1.32 33.52
N TYR A 100 17.26 2.34 33.24
CA TYR A 100 17.20 3.58 34.00
C TYR A 100 16.68 3.35 35.43
N THR A 101 15.52 2.70 35.56
CA THR A 101 14.88 2.42 36.86
C THR A 101 15.67 1.44 37.72
N THR A 102 16.45 0.55 37.10
CA THR A 102 17.35 -0.38 37.81
C THR A 102 18.75 0.21 38.06
N HIS A 103 18.98 1.49 37.76
CA HIS A 103 20.26 2.18 37.91
C HIS A 103 21.43 1.51 37.18
N ARG A 104 21.17 0.93 36.01
CA ARG A 104 22.15 0.22 35.18
C ARG A 104 22.68 1.05 34.00
N LEU A 105 22.17 2.27 33.80
CA LEU A 105 22.72 3.21 32.80
C LEU A 105 23.90 3.98 33.39
N THR A 106 25.03 3.97 32.70
CA THR A 106 26.12 4.93 32.93
C THR A 106 25.70 6.32 32.46
N THR A 107 26.39 7.37 32.91
CA THR A 107 26.11 8.76 32.47
C THR A 107 26.17 8.93 30.96
N GLY A 108 27.15 8.31 30.29
CA GLY A 108 27.26 8.36 28.83
C GLY A 108 26.10 7.66 28.12
N GLN A 109 25.72 6.47 28.60
CA GLN A 109 24.57 5.74 28.06
C GLN A 109 23.26 6.50 28.30
N TYR A 110 23.09 7.15 29.46
CA TYR A 110 21.92 7.96 29.75
C TYR A 110 21.74 9.10 28.72
N THR A 111 22.80 9.87 28.45
CA THR A 111 22.75 10.95 27.46
C THR A 111 22.48 10.41 26.05
N GLN A 112 23.09 9.28 25.69
CA GLN A 112 22.85 8.63 24.40
C GLN A 112 21.41 8.14 24.27
N SER A 113 20.86 7.47 25.29
CA SER A 113 19.48 6.99 25.31
C SER A 113 18.47 8.12 25.17
N LEU A 114 18.71 9.28 25.79
CA LEU A 114 17.83 10.45 25.60
C LEU A 114 17.84 10.99 24.17
N ALA A 115 18.97 10.91 23.47
CA ALA A 115 19.06 11.28 22.07
C ALA A 115 18.32 10.27 21.18
N LEU A 116 18.55 8.97 21.39
CA LEU A 116 17.88 7.89 20.66
C LEU A 116 16.36 7.94 20.82
N LEU A 117 15.85 8.10 22.05
CA LEU A 117 14.41 8.21 22.33
C LEU A 117 13.71 9.33 21.54
N LYS A 118 14.43 10.40 21.20
CA LYS A 118 13.87 11.48 20.39
C LYS A 118 13.69 11.05 18.93
N ASP A 119 14.67 10.35 18.38
CA ASP A 119 14.63 9.85 17.00
C ASP A 119 13.65 8.67 16.88
N ASP A 120 13.61 7.80 17.90
CA ASP A 120 12.66 6.70 18.06
C ASP A 120 11.21 7.20 18.07
N GLN A 121 10.95 8.33 18.73
CA GLN A 121 9.63 8.95 18.73
C GLN A 121 9.17 9.32 17.31
N ALA A 122 10.08 9.81 16.46
CA ALA A 122 9.76 10.16 15.08
C ALA A 122 9.40 8.93 14.24
N ALA A 123 10.03 7.78 14.52
CA ALA A 123 9.75 6.50 13.86
C ALA A 123 8.34 5.95 14.12
N CYS A 124 7.69 6.38 15.21
CA CYS A 124 6.33 6.00 15.58
C CYS A 124 5.28 7.06 15.24
N SER A 125 5.62 8.12 14.52
CA SER A 125 4.67 9.19 14.18
C SER A 125 4.52 9.37 12.67
N PHE A 126 3.60 10.25 12.25
CA PHE A 126 3.37 10.56 10.83
C PHE A 126 4.56 11.23 10.12
N THR A 127 5.64 11.54 10.83
CA THR A 127 6.90 11.94 10.19
C THR A 127 7.67 10.74 9.61
N SER A 128 7.32 9.52 9.99
CA SER A 128 7.92 8.30 9.45
C SER A 128 7.24 7.88 8.15
N ASN A 129 8.05 7.38 7.19
CA ASN A 129 7.51 6.78 5.97
C ASN A 129 6.64 5.56 6.29
N GLY A 130 7.02 4.75 7.29
CA GLY A 130 6.27 3.54 7.67
C GLY A 130 4.82 3.85 8.05
N LEU A 131 4.58 4.83 8.94
CA LEU A 131 3.19 5.17 9.30
C LEU A 131 2.42 5.80 8.12
N TYR A 132 3.10 6.60 7.30
CA TYR A 132 2.51 7.18 6.11
C TYR A 132 2.09 6.10 5.10
N ASP A 133 2.96 5.14 4.81
CA ASP A 133 2.73 4.04 3.88
C ASP A 133 1.63 3.10 4.41
N LEU A 134 1.66 2.79 5.70
CA LEU A 134 0.61 2.00 6.36
C LEU A 134 -0.79 2.62 6.20
N THR A 135 -0.87 3.96 6.23
CA THR A 135 -2.14 4.70 6.18
C THR A 135 -2.63 4.92 4.75
N ASN A 136 -1.71 5.11 3.80
CA ASN A 136 -2.05 5.60 2.46
C ASN A 136 -1.79 4.60 1.33
N ASN A 137 -0.87 3.65 1.53
CA ASN A 137 -0.32 2.82 0.46
C ASN A 137 -0.63 1.33 0.61
N VAL A 138 -0.95 0.83 1.81
CA VAL A 138 -1.33 -0.57 1.99
C VAL A 138 -2.68 -0.85 1.33
N GLN A 139 -2.68 -1.82 0.41
CA GLN A 139 -3.88 -2.24 -0.30
C GLN A 139 -4.33 -3.62 0.16
N VAL A 140 -5.53 -3.67 0.76
CA VAL A 140 -6.15 -4.92 1.19
C VAL A 140 -7.28 -5.28 0.22
N ASN A 141 -7.18 -6.45 -0.42
CA ASN A 141 -8.26 -6.97 -1.23
C ASN A 141 -9.48 -7.30 -0.35
N LEU A 142 -10.64 -6.70 -0.65
CA LEU A 142 -11.86 -6.75 0.19
C LEU A 142 -12.65 -8.08 0.10
N THR A 143 -11.95 -9.20 0.18
CA THR A 143 -12.54 -10.54 0.35
C THR A 143 -13.09 -10.72 1.77
N ALA A 144 -13.74 -11.85 2.05
CA ALA A 144 -14.22 -12.14 3.41
C ALA A 144 -13.07 -12.16 4.43
N ALA A 145 -11.92 -12.73 4.07
CA ALA A 145 -10.72 -12.72 4.91
C ALA A 145 -10.05 -11.34 4.94
N GLY A 146 -9.99 -10.65 3.79
CA GLY A 146 -9.40 -9.33 3.69
C GLY A 146 -10.12 -8.26 4.50
N LYS A 147 -11.42 -8.41 4.78
CA LYS A 147 -12.12 -7.51 5.74
C LYS A 147 -11.47 -7.51 7.12
N PHE A 148 -11.02 -8.67 7.61
CA PHE A 148 -10.35 -8.78 8.90
C PHE A 148 -8.93 -8.21 8.83
N VAL A 149 -8.19 -8.47 7.74
CA VAL A 149 -6.86 -7.85 7.54
C VAL A 149 -6.96 -6.32 7.47
N ASN A 150 -7.98 -5.80 6.79
CA ASN A 150 -8.27 -4.37 6.74
C ASN A 150 -8.69 -3.81 8.10
N ALA A 151 -9.48 -4.56 8.88
CA ALA A 151 -9.87 -4.16 10.24
C ALA A 151 -8.65 -4.04 11.17
N ALA A 152 -7.64 -4.89 10.97
CA ALA A 152 -6.39 -4.85 11.74
C ALA A 152 -5.55 -3.58 11.49
N LEU A 153 -5.72 -2.87 10.36
CA LEU A 153 -4.94 -1.67 10.05
C LEU A 153 -5.15 -0.54 11.05
N ALA A 154 -6.41 -0.26 11.42
CA ALA A 154 -6.71 0.84 12.33
C ALA A 154 -6.05 0.65 13.71
N PRO A 155 -6.16 -0.52 14.38
CA PRO A 155 -5.41 -0.79 15.59
C PRO A 155 -3.89 -0.77 15.41
N VAL A 156 -3.32 -1.16 14.27
CA VAL A 156 -1.86 -1.01 14.03
C VAL A 156 -1.47 0.47 14.01
N VAL A 157 -2.25 1.32 13.31
CA VAL A 157 -2.01 2.76 13.24
C VAL A 157 -2.14 3.40 14.63
N THR A 158 -3.19 3.05 15.40
CA THR A 158 -3.36 3.53 16.79
C THR A 158 -2.22 3.08 17.69
N TRP A 159 -1.81 1.81 17.58
CA TRP A 159 -0.67 1.26 18.31
C TRP A 159 0.61 2.06 18.05
N MET A 160 0.86 2.48 16.80
CA MET A 160 2.04 3.29 16.42
C MET A 160 1.92 4.76 16.85
N ASP A 161 0.93 5.49 16.34
CA ASP A 161 0.90 6.97 16.40
C ASP A 161 0.46 7.52 17.77
N SER A 162 -0.44 6.80 18.43
CA SER A 162 -0.96 7.17 19.75
C SER A 162 -0.13 6.51 20.84
N ASP A 163 -0.18 5.19 20.89
CA ASP A 163 0.22 4.48 22.11
C ASP A 163 1.74 4.32 22.21
N ALA A 164 2.40 3.91 21.12
CA ALA A 164 3.85 3.74 21.07
C ALA A 164 4.58 5.08 21.18
N ASN A 165 4.16 6.07 20.38
CA ASN A 165 4.65 7.44 20.44
C ASN A 165 4.47 8.05 21.85
N GLY A 166 3.29 7.88 22.45
CA GLY A 166 3.00 8.31 23.82
C GLY A 166 3.91 7.64 24.85
N ALA A 167 4.08 6.32 24.76
CA ALA A 167 4.94 5.58 25.68
C ALA A 167 6.42 6.03 25.60
N ILE A 168 6.94 6.23 24.38
CA ILE A 168 8.31 6.75 24.17
C ILE A 168 8.45 8.16 24.76
N ALA A 169 7.46 9.02 24.56
CA ALA A 169 7.44 10.37 25.11
C ALA A 169 7.45 10.36 26.65
N ASP A 170 6.65 9.50 27.27
CA ASP A 170 6.61 9.34 28.72
C ASP A 170 7.92 8.80 29.28
N VAL A 171 8.52 7.79 28.66
CA VAL A 171 9.84 7.26 29.06
C VAL A 171 10.88 8.38 29.03
N ARG A 172 10.93 9.16 27.94
CA ARG A 172 11.85 10.30 27.82
C ARG A 172 11.60 11.36 28.90
N LEU A 173 10.34 11.65 29.23
CA LEU A 173 9.98 12.60 30.28
C LEU A 173 10.37 12.10 31.68
N ILE A 174 10.16 10.81 31.96
CA ILE A 174 10.56 10.17 33.23
C ILE A 174 12.08 10.15 33.37
N MET A 175 12.81 9.89 32.28
CA MET A 175 14.27 9.90 32.28
C MET A 175 14.82 11.30 32.52
N THR A 176 14.19 12.36 32.00
CA THR A 176 14.64 13.75 32.18
C THR A 176 14.16 14.37 33.49
N ASN A 177 13.02 13.94 34.03
CA ASN A 177 12.47 14.42 35.29
C ASN A 177 11.88 13.26 36.11
N HIS A 178 12.67 12.81 37.09
CA HIS A 178 12.42 11.62 37.91
C HIS A 178 11.09 11.67 38.71
N SER A 179 10.57 12.87 38.97
CA SER A 179 9.43 13.11 39.87
C SER A 179 8.10 13.27 39.14
N VAL A 180 8.05 13.09 37.82
CA VAL A 180 6.83 13.29 37.03
C VAL A 180 5.91 12.07 37.19
N THR A 181 5.04 12.12 38.20
CA THR A 181 4.04 11.08 38.47
C THR A 181 3.02 10.93 37.35
N THR A 182 2.67 12.02 36.67
CA THR A 182 1.72 12.00 35.54
C THR A 182 2.22 11.15 34.38
N ALA A 183 3.50 11.27 34.01
CA ALA A 183 4.14 10.48 32.96
C ALA A 183 4.22 8.99 33.32
N LYS A 184 4.43 8.66 34.60
CA LYS A 184 4.39 7.26 35.05
C LYS A 184 2.99 6.67 34.92
N THR A 185 1.96 7.43 35.33
CA THR A 185 0.57 7.00 35.22
C THR A 185 0.13 6.87 33.76
N ASP A 186 0.53 7.81 32.90
CA ASP A 186 0.22 7.70 31.47
C ASP A 186 0.98 6.54 30.82
N LEU A 187 2.25 6.31 31.17
CA LEU A 187 3.02 5.17 30.67
C LEU A 187 2.36 3.81 30.99
N VAL A 188 1.78 3.64 32.19
CA VAL A 188 0.99 2.45 32.54
C VAL A 188 -0.22 2.29 31.63
N LYS A 189 -0.88 3.40 31.33
CA LYS A 189 -2.04 3.44 30.43
C LYS A 189 -1.61 3.11 29.00
N GLN A 190 -0.51 3.67 28.50
CA GLN A 190 0.04 3.36 27.18
C GLN A 190 0.44 1.88 27.07
N GLU A 191 1.10 1.30 28.08
CA GLU A 191 1.42 -0.14 28.11
C GLU A 191 0.15 -1.01 28.01
N LYS A 192 -0.94 -0.59 28.66
CA LYS A 192 -2.22 -1.30 28.56
C LYS A 192 -2.84 -1.18 27.17
N TYR A 193 -2.80 0.01 26.56
CA TYR A 193 -3.33 0.20 25.21
C TYR A 193 -2.52 -0.55 24.16
N LEU A 194 -1.18 -0.48 24.21
CA LEU A 194 -0.28 -1.28 23.35
C LEU A 194 -0.60 -2.79 23.38
N ARG A 195 -0.90 -3.33 24.57
CA ARG A 195 -1.31 -4.74 24.72
C ARG A 195 -2.70 -5.02 24.18
N THR A 196 -3.64 -4.08 24.36
CA THR A 196 -5.03 -4.20 23.90
C THR A 196 -5.08 -4.19 22.38
N ASP A 197 -4.42 -3.21 21.75
CA ASP A 197 -4.36 -3.07 20.30
C ASP A 197 -3.67 -4.26 19.66
N ARG A 198 -2.55 -4.73 20.24
CA ARG A 198 -1.90 -5.97 19.82
C ARG A 198 -2.85 -7.16 19.85
N ALA A 199 -3.63 -7.32 20.92
CA ALA A 199 -4.57 -8.43 21.04
C ALA A 199 -5.67 -8.35 19.97
N THR A 200 -6.18 -7.16 19.69
CA THR A 200 -7.16 -6.90 18.62
C THR A 200 -6.59 -7.30 17.25
N VAL A 201 -5.39 -6.83 16.91
CA VAL A 201 -4.73 -7.16 15.63
C VAL A 201 -4.54 -8.66 15.47
N LEU A 202 -4.07 -9.34 16.52
CA LEU A 202 -3.88 -10.79 16.46
C LEU A 202 -5.19 -11.56 16.34
N ALA A 203 -6.28 -11.07 16.95
CA ALA A 203 -7.60 -11.67 16.81
C ALA A 203 -8.14 -11.53 15.39
N ASP A 204 -8.01 -10.37 14.77
CA ASP A 204 -8.44 -10.12 13.39
C ASP A 204 -7.64 -10.98 12.40
N VAL A 205 -6.32 -11.04 12.53
CA VAL A 205 -5.48 -11.89 11.67
C VAL A 205 -5.80 -13.37 11.88
N ALA A 206 -6.08 -13.80 13.11
CA ALA A 206 -6.51 -15.17 13.38
C ALA A 206 -7.86 -15.50 12.73
N ALA A 207 -8.81 -14.55 12.72
CA ALA A 207 -10.08 -14.70 12.03
C ALA A 207 -9.89 -14.83 10.51
N ALA A 208 -9.06 -13.97 9.90
CA ALA A 208 -8.68 -14.08 8.49
C ALA A 208 -8.04 -15.44 8.18
N ASN A 209 -7.12 -15.88 9.04
CA ASN A 209 -6.42 -17.14 8.90
C ASN A 209 -7.36 -18.36 8.97
N SER A 210 -8.38 -18.29 9.83
CA SER A 210 -9.39 -19.35 9.94
C SER A 210 -10.20 -19.52 8.66
N LEU A 211 -10.58 -18.41 8.00
CA LEU A 211 -11.32 -18.43 6.74
C LEU A 211 -10.52 -18.99 5.58
N LEU A 212 -9.20 -18.80 5.60
CA LEU A 212 -8.29 -19.23 4.54
C LEU A 212 -7.59 -20.56 4.84
N GLY A 213 -7.97 -21.23 5.92
CA GLY A 213 -7.47 -22.54 6.30
C GLY A 213 -5.99 -22.56 6.69
N GLY A 214 -5.54 -21.58 7.47
CA GLY A 214 -4.18 -21.58 8.03
C GLY A 214 -3.09 -20.99 7.13
N ARG A 215 -3.46 -20.25 6.07
CA ARG A 215 -2.54 -19.75 5.03
C ARG A 215 -2.12 -18.29 5.18
N VAL A 216 -2.59 -17.60 6.22
CA VAL A 216 -2.32 -16.18 6.43
C VAL A 216 -1.18 -16.01 7.43
N HIS A 217 -0.21 -15.15 7.10
CA HIS A 217 0.89 -14.80 7.97
C HIS A 217 0.44 -13.94 9.15
N ALA A 218 1.20 -13.95 10.24
CA ALA A 218 0.95 -13.06 11.37
C ALA A 218 1.46 -11.64 11.08
N ILE A 219 0.73 -10.64 11.58
CA ILE A 219 1.29 -9.29 11.78
C ILE A 219 2.21 -9.33 13.01
N LYS A 220 3.42 -8.80 12.87
CA LYS A 220 4.54 -8.89 13.81
C LYS A 220 4.54 -7.74 14.82
N ILE A 221 3.40 -7.48 15.47
CA ILE A 221 3.38 -6.55 16.61
C ILE A 221 4.04 -7.22 17.83
N PRO A 222 5.11 -6.63 18.39
CA PRO A 222 5.89 -7.25 19.45
C PRO A 222 5.08 -7.39 20.73
N ALA A 223 5.30 -8.48 21.45
CA ALA A 223 4.93 -8.53 22.86
C ALA A 223 5.95 -7.71 23.65
N LEU A 224 5.49 -6.66 24.34
CA LEU A 224 6.36 -5.78 25.09
C LEU A 224 6.61 -6.31 26.51
N PRO A 225 7.81 -6.09 27.07
CA PRO A 225 8.08 -6.45 28.46
C PRO A 225 7.25 -5.59 29.41
N SER A 226 6.85 -6.15 30.56
CA SER A 226 6.22 -5.36 31.61
C SER A 226 7.23 -4.42 32.25
N LEU A 227 6.81 -3.17 32.47
CA LEU A 227 7.67 -2.13 33.00
C LEU A 227 7.80 -2.25 34.54
N PRO A 228 9.02 -2.30 35.08
CA PRO A 228 9.23 -2.47 36.52
C PRO A 228 8.81 -1.21 37.30
N GLY A 229 8.23 -1.40 38.48
CA GLY A 229 7.93 -0.29 39.41
C GLY A 229 6.73 0.59 39.01
N LEU A 230 5.88 0.09 38.10
CA LEU A 230 4.67 0.77 37.62
C LEU A 230 3.36 0.06 38.02
N ALA A 231 3.44 -1.01 38.82
CA ALA A 231 2.29 -1.77 39.33
C ALA A 231 1.99 -1.47 40.80
#